data_AF-A0A1A6GCW9-F1
#
_entry.id   AF-A0A1A6GCW9-F1
#
_cell.length_a   1.000
_cell.length_b   1.000
_cell.length_c   1.000
_cell.angle_alpha   90.00
_cell.angle_beta   90.00
_cell.angle_gamma   90.00
#
_symmetry.space_group_name_H-M   'P 1'
#
loop_
_entity.id
_entity.type
_entity.pdbx_description
1 polymer ?
#
loop_
_entity_poly.entity_id
_entity_poly.type
_entity_poly.pdbx_seq_one_letter_code
_entity_poly.pdbx_strand_id
1 'polypeptide(L)'
;MEKGWRASDQDESDSGQGRAFLVKFIMAELLQTEKAYVRDLHECLETYLWEMTSGVEEIPPGILNKEHIIFGNIQEIYDFHN
;
A
#
# COMPACT_ATOMS: atom_id res chain seq x y z
N MET A 1 34.39 -4.12 56.22
CA MET A 1 34.90 -4.62 54.91
C MET A 1 33.72 -5.26 54.21
N GLU A 2 33.09 -4.46 53.35
CA GLU A 2 31.78 -4.72 52.76
C GLU A 2 31.88 -5.78 51.68
N LYS A 3 31.02 -6.81 51.79
CA LYS A 3 30.69 -7.71 50.70
C LYS A 3 29.50 -7.10 49.97
N GLY A 4 29.65 -6.84 48.69
CA GLY A 4 28.58 -6.31 47.85
C GLY A 4 28.87 -6.50 46.38
N TRP A 5 29.02 -7.75 45.93
CA TRP A 5 28.90 -8.07 44.52
C TRP A 5 27.46 -7.79 44.09
N ARG A 6 27.21 -6.61 43.55
CA ARG A 6 25.95 -6.27 42.88
C ARG A 6 26.16 -6.48 41.38
N ALA A 7 26.24 -7.75 41.00
CA ALA A 7 25.99 -8.14 39.62
C ALA A 7 24.47 -8.33 39.46
N SER A 8 23.96 -7.92 38.30
CA SER A 8 22.60 -8.13 37.79
C SER A 8 21.57 -7.10 38.24
N ASP A 9 21.45 -6.01 37.47
CA ASP A 9 20.22 -5.20 37.31
C ASP A 9 20.28 -4.35 36.02
N GLN A 10 20.92 -4.85 34.96
CA GLN A 10 20.93 -4.18 33.64
C GLN A 10 20.97 -5.23 32.53
N ASP A 11 19.87 -5.93 32.28
CA ASP A 11 19.67 -6.67 31.02
C ASP A 11 18.20 -6.97 30.68
N GLU A 12 17.29 -5.99 30.78
CA GLU A 12 15.88 -6.19 30.37
C GLU A 12 15.25 -5.00 29.61
N SER A 13 16.03 -4.12 28.98
CA SER A 13 15.45 -2.92 28.32
C SER A 13 15.72 -2.73 26.83
N ASP A 14 16.43 -3.64 26.13
CA ASP A 14 16.77 -3.42 24.71
C ASP A 14 15.90 -4.22 23.72
N SER A 15 15.30 -5.33 24.15
CA SER A 15 14.56 -6.22 23.24
C SER A 15 13.18 -5.70 22.83
N GLY A 16 12.50 -4.94 23.71
CA GLY A 16 11.17 -4.37 23.44
C GLY A 16 11.19 -3.19 22.48
N GLN A 17 12.25 -2.37 22.54
CA GLN A 17 12.40 -1.17 21.73
C GLN A 17 12.60 -1.54 20.25
N GLY A 18 13.46 -2.53 19.96
CA GLY A 18 13.69 -3.04 18.61
C GLY A 18 12.44 -3.60 17.94
N ARG A 19 11.62 -4.40 18.66
CA ARG A 19 10.35 -4.91 18.12
C ARG A 19 9.34 -3.80 17.83
N ALA A 20 9.24 -2.80 18.73
CA ALA A 20 8.36 -1.65 18.51
C ALA A 20 8.77 -0.83 17.29
N PHE A 21 10.08 -0.66 17.04
CA PHE A 21 10.58 -0.01 15.83
C PHE A 21 10.26 -0.82 14.56
N LEU A 22 10.46 -2.14 14.58
CA LEU A 22 10.14 -3.00 13.44
C LEU A 22 8.65 -2.94 13.09
N VAL A 23 7.76 -3.02 14.08
CA VAL A 23 6.31 -2.91 13.85
C VAL A 23 5.95 -1.56 13.23
N LYS A 24 6.53 -0.46 13.73
CA LYS A 24 6.31 0.87 13.15
C LYS A 24 6.81 0.98 11.71
N PHE A 25 7.97 0.39 11.41
CA PHE A 25 8.53 0.39 10.07
C PHE A 25 7.65 -0.39 9.10
N ILE A 26 7.24 -1.61 9.46
CA ILE A 26 6.37 -2.46 8.64
C ILE A 26 5.03 -1.77 8.39
N MET A 27 4.45 -1.14 9.41
CA MET A 27 3.18 -0.40 9.26
C MET A 27 3.33 0.84 8.38
N ALA A 28 4.46 1.55 8.47
CA ALA A 28 4.75 2.68 7.59
C ALA A 28 4.92 2.24 6.14
N GLU A 29 5.64 1.14 5.90
CA GLU A 29 5.81 0.55 4.59
C GLU A 29 4.47 0.11 4.00
N LEU A 30 3.64 -0.60 4.78
CA LEU A 30 2.29 -1.00 4.36
C LEU A 30 1.43 0.19 3.95
N LEU A 31 1.41 1.26 4.75
CA LEU A 31 0.64 2.47 4.43
C LEU A 31 1.19 3.19 3.19
N GLN A 32 2.51 3.15 2.98
CA GLN A 32 3.12 3.79 1.82
C GLN A 32 2.82 3.01 0.53
N THR A 33 2.93 1.69 0.55
CA THR A 33 2.62 0.84 -0.60
C THR A 33 1.13 0.86 -0.91
N GLU A 34 0.27 0.91 0.11
CA GLU A 34 -1.18 1.08 -0.08
C GLU A 34 -1.51 2.41 -0.76
N LYS A 35 -0.91 3.52 -0.33
CA LYS A 35 -1.09 4.82 -1.01
C LYS A 35 -0.61 4.80 -2.45
N ALA A 36 0.48 4.08 -2.74
CA ALA A 36 0.94 3.91 -4.11
C ALA A 36 -0.07 3.10 -4.93
N TYR A 37 -0.59 2.01 -4.38
CA TYR A 37 -1.62 1.20 -5.00
C TYR A 37 -2.90 2.00 -5.33
N VAL A 38 -3.42 2.78 -4.37
CA VAL A 38 -4.62 3.63 -4.59
C VAL A 38 -4.38 4.69 -5.65
N ARG A 39 -3.20 5.32 -5.68
CA ARG A 39 -2.84 6.29 -6.73
C ARG A 39 -2.81 5.63 -8.10
N ASP A 40 -2.23 4.44 -8.22
CA ASP A 40 -2.12 3.74 -9.49
C ASP A 40 -3.50 3.27 -9.99
N LEU A 41 -4.42 2.89 -9.07
CA LEU A 41 -5.83 2.64 -9.40
C LEU A 41 -6.52 3.90 -9.95
N HIS A 42 -6.35 5.04 -9.29
CA HIS A 42 -6.91 6.31 -9.75
C HIS A 42 -6.38 6.70 -11.13
N GLU A 43 -5.08 6.52 -11.38
CA GLU A 43 -4.47 6.77 -12.69
C GLU A 43 -5.08 5.88 -13.78
N CYS A 44 -5.36 4.61 -13.45
CA CYS A 44 -6.04 3.71 -14.38
C CYS A 44 -7.47 4.16 -14.73
N LEU A 45 -8.20 4.71 -13.75
CA LEU A 45 -9.55 5.25 -13.96
C LEU A 45 -9.52 6.52 -14.83
N GLU A 46 -8.76 7.52 -14.41
CA GLU A 46 -8.77 8.86 -15.01
C GLU A 46 -8.08 8.94 -16.36
N THR A 47 -7.15 8.02 -16.65
CA THR A 47 -6.44 7.99 -17.92
C THR A 47 -7.03 6.91 -18.83
N TYR A 48 -6.81 5.65 -18.51
CA TYR A 48 -7.08 4.57 -19.47
C TYR A 48 -8.57 4.24 -19.60
N LEU A 49 -9.30 4.12 -18.48
CA LEU A 49 -10.73 3.83 -18.53
C LEU A 49 -11.52 5.02 -19.08
N TRP A 50 -11.16 6.24 -18.69
CA TRP A 50 -11.75 7.46 -19.24
C TRP A 50 -11.53 7.56 -20.75
N GLU A 51 -10.31 7.32 -21.26
CA GLU A 51 -10.04 7.33 -22.71
C GLU A 51 -10.90 6.32 -23.47
N MET A 52 -11.11 5.13 -22.89
CA MET A 52 -11.95 4.09 -23.50
C MET A 52 -13.45 4.41 -23.48
N THR A 53 -13.92 5.24 -22.55
CA THR A 53 -15.36 5.50 -22.33
C THR A 53 -15.81 6.88 -22.80
N SER A 54 -14.88 7.83 -22.99
CA SER A 54 -15.14 9.21 -23.40
C SER A 54 -15.49 9.37 -24.88
N GLY A 55 -15.41 8.30 -25.67
CA GLY A 55 -15.78 8.30 -27.09
C GLY A 55 -14.70 8.90 -28.00
N VAL A 56 -13.44 8.93 -27.55
CA VAL A 56 -12.28 9.37 -28.34
C VAL A 56 -11.95 8.31 -29.41
N GLU A 57 -11.64 8.73 -30.63
CA GLU A 57 -11.53 7.85 -31.82
C GLU A 57 -10.30 6.91 -31.85
N GLU A 58 -9.37 6.99 -30.90
CA GLU A 58 -8.10 6.25 -30.95
C GLU A 58 -8.07 4.92 -30.16
N ILE A 59 -9.22 4.26 -29.96
CA ILE A 59 -9.24 2.93 -29.31
C ILE A 59 -8.93 1.84 -30.34
N PRO A 60 -7.90 0.99 -30.13
CA PRO A 60 -7.61 -0.12 -31.03
C PRO A 60 -8.81 -1.06 -31.22
N PRO A 61 -9.13 -1.50 -32.46
CA PRO A 61 -10.33 -2.30 -32.74
C PRO A 61 -10.44 -3.60 -31.93
N GLY A 62 -9.30 -4.18 -31.52
CA GLY A 62 -9.27 -5.42 -30.74
C GLY A 62 -9.79 -5.28 -29.31
N ILE A 63 -9.82 -4.06 -28.76
CA ILE A 63 -10.22 -3.76 -27.37
C ILE A 63 -11.42 -2.80 -27.27
N LEU A 64 -11.93 -2.32 -28.40
CA LEU A 64 -13.12 -1.47 -28.42
C LEU A 64 -14.30 -2.14 -27.70
N ASN A 65 -14.97 -1.41 -26.81
CA ASN A 65 -16.08 -1.88 -25.97
C ASN A 65 -15.75 -3.07 -25.05
N LYS A 66 -14.47 -3.25 -24.69
CA LYS A 66 -14.00 -4.31 -23.77
C LYS A 66 -13.47 -3.76 -22.45
N GLU A 67 -13.78 -2.52 -22.10
CA GLU A 67 -13.37 -1.87 -20.87
C GLU A 67 -13.75 -2.70 -19.64
N HIS A 68 -14.96 -3.27 -19.59
CA HIS A 68 -15.39 -4.14 -18.48
C HIS A 68 -14.62 -5.48 -18.41
N ILE A 69 -13.99 -5.94 -19.49
CA ILE A 69 -13.15 -7.15 -19.50
C ILE A 69 -11.73 -6.80 -19.04
N ILE A 70 -11.22 -5.65 -19.48
CA ILE A 70 -9.85 -5.21 -19.21
C ILE A 70 -9.71 -4.71 -17.78
N PHE A 71 -10.68 -3.91 -17.33
CA PHE A 71 -10.66 -3.25 -16.02
C PHE A 71 -11.51 -3.94 -14.96
N GLY A 72 -12.49 -4.77 -15.35
CA GLY A 72 -13.34 -5.46 -14.38
C GLY A 72 -14.07 -4.50 -13.43
N ASN A 73 -14.00 -4.77 -12.13
CA ASN A 73 -14.61 -3.98 -11.06
C ASN A 73 -13.64 -2.95 -10.44
N ILE A 74 -12.77 -2.34 -11.26
CA ILE A 74 -11.70 -1.45 -10.78
C ILE A 74 -12.23 -0.23 -10.02
N GLN A 75 -13.42 0.28 -10.38
CA GLN A 75 -14.03 1.41 -9.68
C GLN A 75 -14.41 1.01 -8.27
N GLU A 76 -15.06 -0.14 -8.08
CA GLU A 76 -15.41 -0.63 -6.75
C GLU A 76 -14.17 -0.95 -5.91
N ILE A 77 -13.08 -1.43 -6.54
CA ILE A 77 -11.81 -1.67 -5.85
C ILE A 77 -11.21 -0.33 -5.40
N TYR A 78 -11.12 0.67 -6.29
CA TYR A 78 -10.63 2.00 -5.93
C TYR A 78 -11.45 2.62 -4.79
N ASP A 79 -12.78 2.61 -4.90
CA ASP A 79 -13.69 3.17 -3.90
C ASP A 79 -13.58 2.44 -2.54
N PHE A 80 -13.23 1.14 -2.55
CA PHE A 80 -13.01 0.38 -1.32
C PHE A 80 -11.68 0.73 -0.63
N HIS A 81 -10.63 1.01 -1.40
CA HIS A 81 -9.28 1.24 -0.89
C HIS A 81 -8.96 2.72 -0.57
N ASN A 82 -9.67 3.67 -1.20
CA ASN A 82 -9.48 5.12 -1.02
C ASN A 82 -10.19 5.68 0.22
#